data_AF-A0AAD7CWQ7-F1
#
_entry.id   AF-A0AAD7CWQ7-F1
#
_cell.length_a   1.000
_cell.length_b   1.000
_cell.length_c   1.000
_cell.angle_alpha   90.00
_cell.angle_beta   90.00
_cell.angle_gamma   90.00
#
_symmetry.space_group_name_H-M   'P 1'
#
loop_
_entity.id
_entity.type
_entity.pdbx_description
1 polymer ?
#
loop_
_entity_poly.entity_id
_entity_poly.type
_entity_poly.pdbx_seq_one_letter_code
_entity_poly.pdbx_strand_id
1 'polypeptide(L)'
;MPPVHTHLNPFDWSGQPSARSGASAPTSSAPPLTAFYLTALRPTVLNCTVVGPRARVHYTVSTDGAMPGYTVVKRAADRKSIALVEWQAHPRVEIRGAVAKQETREWLRISRDQTYRTMTIRGAQYTWAPDNQYINLCSTGPIPRFLGRISRGDDSVFIELTPDALQLELLDTSVWSPSSCNVATTSTDLAIRTSVMPAFNLPLDATN
;
A
#
# COMPACT_ATOMS: atom_id res chain seq x y z
N MET A 1 6.78 -23.63 -32.49
CA MET A 1 5.82 -22.80 -31.72
C MET A 1 6.24 -22.83 -30.27
N PRO A 2 6.74 -21.72 -29.69
CA PRO A 2 7.00 -21.68 -28.25
C PRO A 2 5.69 -21.47 -27.47
N PRO A 3 5.59 -21.97 -26.22
CA PRO A 3 4.41 -21.78 -25.40
C PRO A 3 4.32 -20.33 -24.90
N VAL A 4 3.16 -19.71 -25.11
CA VAL A 4 2.83 -18.38 -24.60
C VAL A 4 2.55 -18.49 -23.11
N HIS A 5 3.48 -18.04 -22.26
CA HIS A 5 3.21 -17.82 -20.84
C HIS A 5 2.52 -16.46 -20.69
N THR A 6 1.21 -16.47 -20.47
CA THR A 6 0.45 -15.28 -20.07
C THR A 6 0.91 -14.83 -18.69
N HIS A 7 1.73 -13.79 -18.63
CA HIS A 7 2.15 -13.13 -17.41
C HIS A 7 1.01 -12.18 -16.95
N LEU A 8 0.00 -12.75 -16.30
CA LEU A 8 -1.08 -11.97 -15.69
C LEU A 8 -0.49 -11.15 -14.53
N ASN A 9 -0.67 -9.83 -14.59
CA ASN A 9 -0.39 -8.96 -13.45
C ASN A 9 -1.53 -9.17 -12.45
N PRO A 10 -1.30 -9.68 -11.22
CA PRO A 10 -2.37 -10.00 -10.27
C PRO A 10 -3.08 -8.75 -9.69
N PHE A 11 -2.85 -7.58 -10.29
CA PHE A 11 -3.36 -6.28 -9.89
C PHE A 11 -4.06 -5.53 -11.04
N ASP A 12 -4.48 -6.22 -12.11
CA ASP A 12 -5.31 -5.62 -13.16
C ASP A 12 -6.78 -5.62 -12.72
N TRP A 13 -7.34 -4.43 -12.51
CA TRP A 13 -8.69 -4.21 -11.96
C TRP A 13 -9.78 -4.07 -13.03
N SER A 14 -9.51 -4.45 -14.29
CA SER A 14 -10.42 -4.27 -15.42
C SER A 14 -11.55 -5.34 -15.52
N GLY A 15 -12.15 -5.71 -14.39
CA GLY A 15 -13.26 -6.68 -14.33
C GLY A 15 -14.62 -6.04 -14.05
N GLN A 16 -15.52 -6.04 -15.05
CA GLN A 16 -16.92 -5.60 -14.94
C GLN A 16 -17.73 -6.35 -13.86
N PRO A 17 -18.69 -5.71 -13.17
CA PRO A 17 -19.52 -6.38 -12.17
C PRO A 17 -20.64 -7.19 -12.82
N SER A 18 -20.75 -8.47 -12.45
CA SER A 18 -21.98 -9.26 -12.65
C SER A 18 -22.85 -9.14 -11.40
N ALA A 19 -24.00 -8.48 -11.54
CA ALA A 19 -25.00 -8.39 -10.48
C ALA A 19 -25.65 -9.76 -10.23
N ARG A 20 -25.68 -10.20 -8.96
CA ARG A 20 -26.59 -11.24 -8.48
C ARG A 20 -27.32 -10.74 -7.25
N SER A 21 -28.64 -10.60 -7.41
CA SER A 21 -29.59 -10.30 -6.35
C SER A 21 -29.85 -11.55 -5.48
N GLY A 22 -30.05 -11.32 -4.18
CA GLY A 22 -30.85 -12.20 -3.32
C GLY A 22 -30.10 -12.89 -2.17
N ALA A 23 -30.08 -12.23 -1.00
CA ALA A 23 -30.31 -12.82 0.33
C ALA A 23 -29.99 -11.77 1.40
N SER A 24 -30.97 -11.43 2.24
CA SER A 24 -30.77 -10.60 3.43
C SER A 24 -30.01 -11.42 4.48
N ALA A 25 -28.69 -11.28 4.51
CA ALA A 25 -27.85 -11.87 5.54
C ALA A 25 -28.06 -11.15 6.90
N PRO A 26 -27.87 -11.84 8.03
CA PRO A 26 -27.88 -11.20 9.34
C PRO A 26 -26.86 -10.06 9.34
N THR A 27 -27.28 -8.86 9.73
CA THR A 27 -26.41 -7.69 9.85
C THR A 27 -25.35 -7.95 10.92
N SER A 28 -24.24 -8.60 10.54
CA SER A 28 -22.99 -8.45 11.26
C SER A 28 -22.64 -6.97 11.12
N SER A 29 -22.77 -6.21 12.21
CA SER A 29 -22.35 -4.82 12.20
C SER A 29 -20.85 -4.82 11.91
N ALA A 30 -20.46 -4.42 10.70
CA ALA A 30 -19.06 -4.26 10.34
C ALA A 30 -18.38 -3.41 11.43
N PRO A 31 -17.14 -3.74 11.83
CA PRO A 31 -16.44 -2.98 12.85
C PRO A 31 -16.35 -1.50 12.43
N PRO A 32 -16.45 -0.55 13.37
CA PRO A 32 -16.31 0.86 13.04
C PRO A 32 -14.93 1.11 12.42
N LEU A 33 -14.89 1.87 11.33
CA LEU A 33 -13.66 2.19 10.62
C LEU A 33 -13.31 3.68 10.79
N THR A 34 -12.03 3.93 11.04
CA THR A 34 -11.45 5.27 11.04
C THR A 34 -10.77 5.50 9.70
N ALA A 35 -11.28 6.46 8.92
CA ALA A 35 -10.76 6.79 7.61
C ALA A 35 -9.61 7.80 7.69
N PHE A 36 -8.56 7.51 6.93
CA PHE A 36 -7.46 8.39 6.59
C PHE A 36 -7.40 8.48 5.07
N TYR A 37 -7.02 9.64 4.54
CA TYR A 37 -6.87 9.83 3.11
C TYR A 37 -5.53 10.47 2.80
N LEU A 38 -4.92 10.01 1.72
CA LEU A 38 -3.74 10.59 1.14
C LEU A 38 -4.18 11.70 0.19
N THR A 39 -3.73 12.92 0.44
CA THR A 39 -4.02 14.10 -0.37
C THR A 39 -2.73 14.81 -0.80
N ALA A 40 -2.89 15.85 -1.62
CA ALA A 40 -1.79 16.65 -2.17
C ALA A 40 -0.74 15.81 -2.90
N LEU A 41 -1.19 14.81 -3.67
CA LEU A 41 -0.34 13.94 -4.50
C LEU A 41 0.42 14.81 -5.53
N ARG A 42 1.72 15.01 -5.35
CA ARG A 42 2.53 15.90 -6.20
C ARG A 42 3.91 15.32 -6.54
N PRO A 43 4.11 14.59 -7.65
CA PRO A 43 3.11 14.05 -8.59
C PRO A 43 2.62 12.64 -8.20
N THR A 44 3.11 12.07 -7.09
CA THR A 44 2.81 10.70 -6.65
C THR A 44 2.45 10.65 -5.18
N VAL A 45 2.00 9.50 -4.67
CA VAL A 45 1.82 9.24 -3.23
C VAL A 45 3.10 9.37 -2.41
N LEU A 46 4.27 9.37 -3.05
CA LEU A 46 5.55 9.58 -2.36
C LEU A 46 5.76 11.04 -1.93
N ASN A 47 4.89 11.94 -2.41
CA ASN A 47 4.83 13.33 -2.02
C ASN A 47 3.37 13.66 -1.70
N CYS A 48 2.93 13.30 -0.48
CA CYS A 48 1.55 13.44 -0.07
C CYS A 48 1.43 13.81 1.40
N THR A 49 0.20 14.15 1.80
CA THR A 49 -0.17 14.38 3.19
C THR A 49 -1.23 13.36 3.58
N VAL A 50 -1.04 12.72 4.74
CA VAL A 50 -2.02 11.79 5.30
C VAL A 50 -2.89 12.57 6.28
N VAL A 51 -4.18 12.67 5.96
CA VAL A 51 -5.18 13.40 6.75
C VAL A 51 -6.16 12.41 7.34
N GLY A 52 -6.43 12.55 8.63
CA GLY A 52 -7.34 11.69 9.39
C GLY A 52 -8.65 12.39 9.75
N PRO A 53 -9.37 11.86 10.76
CA PRO A 53 -10.60 12.46 11.26
C PRO A 53 -10.45 13.93 11.63
N ARG A 54 -11.52 14.70 11.43
CA ARG A 54 -11.56 16.16 11.70
C ARG A 54 -10.55 16.96 10.88
N ALA A 55 -10.20 16.46 9.68
CA ALA A 55 -9.23 17.07 8.77
C ALA A 55 -7.85 17.31 9.40
N ARG A 56 -7.48 16.52 10.42
CA ARG A 56 -6.20 16.65 11.08
C ARG A 56 -5.11 15.99 10.24
N VAL A 57 -4.04 16.71 9.97
CA VAL A 57 -2.85 16.14 9.33
C VAL A 57 -2.11 15.24 10.33
N HIS A 58 -1.86 14.00 9.96
CA HIS A 58 -1.12 13.03 10.78
C HIS A 58 0.32 12.86 10.30
N TYR A 59 0.51 12.76 8.97
CA TYR A 59 1.82 12.55 8.38
C TYR A 59 2.03 13.39 7.13
N THR A 60 3.29 13.68 6.86
CA THR A 60 3.78 14.20 5.59
C THR A 60 4.75 13.20 5.00
N VAL A 61 4.51 12.81 3.75
CA VAL A 61 5.35 11.91 2.96
C VAL A 61 6.07 12.79 1.94
N SER A 62 7.39 12.72 1.90
CA SER A 62 8.17 13.53 0.97
C SER A 62 9.37 12.75 0.43
N THR A 63 9.55 12.77 -0.89
CA THR A 63 10.81 12.43 -1.54
C THR A 63 11.61 13.70 -1.71
N ASP A 64 12.77 13.79 -1.05
CA ASP A 64 13.60 14.99 -1.14
C ASP A 64 14.29 15.06 -2.51
N GLY A 65 14.09 16.16 -3.24
CA GLY A 65 14.75 16.40 -4.52
C GLY A 65 16.26 16.58 -4.37
N ALA A 66 16.75 17.00 -3.20
CA ALA A 66 18.18 17.11 -2.90
C ALA A 66 18.82 15.76 -2.54
N MET A 67 18.02 14.77 -2.14
CA MET A 67 18.44 13.39 -1.90
C MET A 67 17.59 12.42 -2.74
N PRO A 68 17.73 12.44 -4.07
CA PRO A 68 17.00 11.55 -4.94
C PRO A 68 17.31 10.11 -4.53
N GLY A 69 16.25 9.32 -4.32
CA GLY A 69 16.37 7.96 -3.82
C GLY A 69 15.95 7.78 -2.35
N TYR A 70 15.51 8.83 -1.65
CA TYR A 70 14.97 8.69 -0.29
C TYR A 70 13.55 9.26 -0.19
N THR A 71 12.64 8.47 0.38
CA THR A 71 11.32 8.97 0.82
C THR A 71 11.25 8.91 2.33
N VAL A 72 10.86 10.02 2.95
CA VAL A 72 10.73 10.14 4.41
C VAL A 72 9.27 10.34 4.77
N VAL A 73 8.83 9.68 5.83
CA VAL A 73 7.55 9.99 6.49
C VAL A 73 7.82 10.68 7.81
N LYS A 74 7.25 11.87 7.95
CA LYS A 74 7.34 12.69 9.15
C LYS A 74 5.97 12.82 9.79
N ARG A 75 5.92 12.67 11.11
CA ARG A 75 4.72 12.95 11.91
C ARG A 75 4.48 14.46 11.90
N ALA A 76 3.24 14.87 11.67
CA ALA A 76 2.90 16.29 11.50
C ALA A 76 3.02 17.10 12.80
N ALA A 77 2.76 16.45 13.94
CA ALA A 77 2.75 17.10 15.26
C ALA A 77 4.14 17.63 15.67
N ASP A 78 5.21 16.87 15.41
CA ASP A 78 6.57 17.15 15.90
C ASP A 78 7.62 17.18 14.78
N ARG A 79 7.21 16.94 13.52
CA ARG A 79 8.07 16.81 12.33
C ARG A 79 9.14 15.72 12.46
N LYS A 80 8.99 14.80 13.40
CA LYS A 80 9.93 13.69 13.59
C LYS A 80 9.77 12.68 12.46
N SER A 81 10.89 12.28 11.85
CA SER A 81 10.89 11.15 10.91
C SER A 81 10.55 9.87 11.67
N ILE A 82 9.53 9.17 11.20
CA ILE A 82 9.08 7.88 11.74
C ILE A 82 9.41 6.72 10.81
N ALA A 83 9.64 6.99 9.54
CA ALA A 83 9.98 5.97 8.56
C ALA A 83 10.77 6.54 7.38
N LEU A 84 11.53 5.66 6.75
CA LEU A 84 12.43 5.94 5.64
C LEU A 84 12.35 4.81 4.62
N VAL A 85 12.28 5.16 3.35
CA VAL A 85 12.53 4.23 2.24
C VAL A 85 13.70 4.72 1.42
N GLU A 86 14.61 3.79 1.11
CA GLU A 86 15.76 3.99 0.24
C GLU A 86 15.49 3.27 -1.09
N TRP A 87 15.30 4.04 -2.15
CA TRP A 87 15.06 3.57 -3.52
C TRP A 87 16.40 3.34 -4.23
N GLN A 88 17.01 2.20 -3.94
CA GLN A 88 18.23 1.72 -4.61
C GLN A 88 17.93 0.43 -5.38
N ALA A 89 18.96 -0.18 -5.99
CA ALA A 89 18.92 -1.52 -6.64
C ALA A 89 18.13 -2.56 -5.84
N HIS A 90 18.29 -2.52 -4.51
CA HIS A 90 17.50 -3.30 -3.56
C HIS A 90 16.83 -2.34 -2.59
N PRO A 91 15.56 -1.95 -2.83
CA PRO A 91 14.89 -0.98 -1.98
C PRO A 91 14.83 -1.44 -0.53
N ARG A 92 15.08 -0.51 0.39
CA ARG A 92 15.09 -0.77 1.83
C ARG A 92 14.07 0.11 2.54
N VAL A 93 13.47 -0.43 3.59
CA VAL A 93 12.48 0.24 4.41
C VAL A 93 12.90 0.17 5.87
N GLU A 94 12.67 1.26 6.59
CA GLU A 94 12.79 1.36 8.04
C GLU A 94 11.55 2.05 8.59
N ILE A 95 10.95 1.50 9.65
CA ILE A 95 9.86 2.13 10.40
C ILE A 95 10.28 2.14 11.87
N ARG A 96 10.63 3.32 12.38
CA ARG A 96 11.25 3.47 13.70
C ARG A 96 10.33 2.94 14.80
N GLY A 97 10.84 1.99 15.58
CA GLY A 97 10.10 1.33 16.67
C GLY A 97 9.14 0.22 16.22
N ALA A 98 9.09 -0.12 14.93
CA ALA A 98 8.23 -1.17 14.40
C ALA A 98 8.97 -2.16 13.48
N VAL A 99 9.80 -1.65 12.57
CA VAL A 99 10.49 -2.42 11.52
C VAL A 99 11.94 -1.93 11.43
N ALA A 100 12.89 -2.81 11.78
CA ALA A 100 14.31 -2.55 11.56
C ALA A 100 14.60 -2.40 10.06
N LYS A 101 15.66 -1.66 9.72
CA LYS A 101 16.04 -1.42 8.33
C LYS A 101 16.31 -2.74 7.61
N GLN A 102 15.49 -3.05 6.61
CA GLN A 102 15.56 -4.29 5.84
C GLN A 102 15.10 -4.06 4.40
N GLU A 103 15.28 -5.05 3.54
CA GLU A 103 14.80 -4.97 2.16
C GLU A 103 13.27 -5.00 2.12
N THR A 104 12.67 -4.23 1.20
CA THR A 104 11.22 -4.15 1.06
C THR A 104 10.59 -5.53 0.78
N ARG A 105 11.29 -6.40 0.06
CA ARG A 105 10.84 -7.79 -0.20
C ARG A 105 10.77 -8.65 1.05
N GLU A 106 11.61 -8.37 2.05
CA GLU A 106 11.61 -9.09 3.33
C GLU A 106 10.57 -8.53 4.28
N TRP A 107 10.38 -7.21 4.27
CA TRP A 107 9.34 -6.57 5.07
C TRP A 107 7.93 -6.95 4.61
N LEU A 108 7.68 -6.91 3.30
CA LEU A 108 6.40 -7.28 2.72
C LEU A 108 6.56 -8.38 1.67
N ARG A 109 6.54 -9.61 2.16
CA ARG A 109 6.74 -10.83 1.37
C ARG A 109 5.52 -11.13 0.54
N ILE A 110 5.73 -11.46 -0.74
CA ILE A 110 4.66 -11.94 -1.62
C ILE A 110 4.48 -13.44 -1.36
N SER A 111 3.23 -13.88 -1.24
CA SER A 111 2.87 -15.30 -1.18
C SER A 111 3.31 -16.07 -2.42
N ARG A 112 3.48 -17.39 -2.32
CA ARG A 112 3.96 -18.22 -3.44
C ARG A 112 3.00 -18.20 -4.64
N ASP A 113 1.71 -18.14 -4.36
CA ASP A 113 0.62 -18.01 -5.34
C ASP A 113 0.34 -16.56 -5.74
N GLN A 114 1.10 -15.59 -5.19
CA GLN A 114 1.01 -14.17 -5.49
C GLN A 114 -0.36 -13.53 -5.19
N THR A 115 -1.20 -14.18 -4.39
CA THR A 115 -2.58 -13.71 -4.10
C THR A 115 -2.64 -12.75 -2.91
N TYR A 116 -1.65 -12.80 -2.02
CA TYR A 116 -1.54 -11.90 -0.87
C TYR A 116 -0.09 -11.55 -0.53
N ARG A 117 0.07 -10.57 0.35
CA ARG A 117 1.36 -10.19 0.91
C ARG A 117 1.35 -10.30 2.43
N THR A 118 2.46 -10.67 3.03
CA THR A 118 2.60 -10.78 4.50
C THR A 118 3.67 -9.85 5.04
N MET A 119 3.39 -9.26 6.20
CA MET A 119 4.34 -8.45 6.95
C MET A 119 4.36 -8.87 8.42
N THR A 120 5.51 -8.68 9.06
CA THR A 120 5.66 -8.88 10.50
C THR A 120 5.98 -7.55 11.16
N ILE A 121 5.18 -7.16 12.17
CA ILE A 121 5.38 -5.95 12.96
C ILE A 121 5.41 -6.36 14.42
N ARG A 122 6.51 -6.05 15.13
CA ARG A 122 6.67 -6.39 16.56
C ARG A 122 6.42 -7.87 16.88
N GLY A 123 6.78 -8.77 15.96
CA GLY A 123 6.58 -10.21 16.10
C GLY A 123 5.19 -10.73 15.73
N ALA A 124 4.21 -9.86 15.51
CA ALA A 124 2.90 -10.24 15.00
C ALA A 124 2.88 -10.22 13.47
N GLN A 125 2.28 -11.22 12.85
CA GLN A 125 2.16 -11.32 11.41
C GLN A 125 0.77 -10.85 10.93
N TYR A 126 0.78 -10.20 9.77
CA TYR A 126 -0.38 -9.60 9.13
C TYR A 126 -0.37 -9.90 7.64
N THR A 127 -1.55 -9.93 7.03
CA THR A 127 -1.76 -10.20 5.61
C THR A 127 -2.48 -9.04 4.95
N TRP A 128 -1.95 -8.59 3.82
CA TRP A 128 -2.62 -7.74 2.85
C TRP A 128 -3.13 -8.59 1.69
N ALA A 129 -4.43 -8.68 1.51
CA ALA A 129 -5.06 -9.47 0.44
C ALA A 129 -6.05 -8.61 -0.37
N PRO A 130 -6.04 -8.68 -1.70
CA PRO A 130 -7.08 -8.07 -2.53
C PRO A 130 -8.46 -8.67 -2.20
N ASP A 131 -9.49 -7.82 -2.18
CA ASP A 131 -10.89 -8.19 -2.03
C ASP A 131 -11.78 -7.18 -2.78
N ASN A 132 -12.27 -7.59 -3.96
CA ASN A 132 -13.16 -6.82 -4.83
C ASN A 132 -12.62 -5.45 -5.28
N GLN A 133 -12.85 -4.40 -4.49
CA GLN A 133 -12.39 -3.01 -4.73
C GLN A 133 -11.41 -2.53 -3.66
N TYR A 134 -11.03 -3.43 -2.75
CA TYR A 134 -10.27 -3.15 -1.55
C TYR A 134 -9.01 -4.01 -1.49
N ILE A 135 -8.06 -3.57 -0.68
CA ILE A 135 -6.96 -4.41 -0.22
C ILE A 135 -7.09 -4.49 1.29
N ASN A 136 -7.50 -5.64 1.80
CA ASN A 136 -7.81 -5.85 3.21
C ASN A 136 -6.54 -6.21 3.99
N LEU A 137 -6.41 -5.60 5.17
CA LEU A 137 -5.44 -5.94 6.20
C LEU A 137 -6.10 -6.86 7.21
N CYS A 138 -5.52 -8.06 7.39
CA CYS A 138 -5.98 -9.04 8.35
C CYS A 138 -4.84 -9.49 9.27
N SER A 139 -5.14 -9.85 10.51
CA SER A 139 -4.18 -10.59 11.35
C SER A 139 -4.02 -12.03 10.85
N THR A 140 -2.84 -12.60 11.07
CA THR A 140 -2.63 -14.04 10.88
C THR A 140 -2.75 -14.77 12.21
N GLY A 141 -3.68 -15.71 12.31
CA GLY A 141 -3.89 -16.55 13.49
C GLY A 141 -4.96 -17.59 13.21
N PRO A 142 -5.33 -18.42 14.22
CA PRO A 142 -6.37 -19.44 14.06
C PRO A 142 -7.71 -18.85 13.61
N ILE A 143 -7.97 -17.60 14.02
CA ILE A 143 -9.13 -16.82 13.62
C ILE A 143 -8.60 -15.48 13.08
N PRO A 144 -8.43 -15.33 11.76
CA PRO A 144 -8.04 -14.07 11.15
C PRO A 144 -9.04 -12.97 11.49
N ARG A 145 -8.52 -11.78 11.86
CA ARG A 145 -9.36 -10.61 12.15
C ARG A 145 -9.13 -9.53 11.11
N PHE A 146 -10.21 -8.95 10.63
CA PHE A 146 -10.15 -7.76 9.78
C PHE A 146 -9.69 -6.55 10.61
N LEU A 147 -8.66 -5.87 10.13
CA LEU A 147 -8.02 -4.74 10.81
C LEU A 147 -8.13 -3.44 10.01
N GLY A 148 -8.45 -3.54 8.73
CA GLY A 148 -8.64 -2.38 7.90
C GLY A 148 -8.55 -2.72 6.42
N ARG A 149 -8.62 -1.69 5.59
CA ARG A 149 -8.56 -1.82 4.14
C ARG A 149 -8.01 -0.57 3.50
N ILE A 150 -7.51 -0.74 2.28
CA ILE A 150 -7.12 0.35 1.40
C ILE A 150 -8.06 0.34 0.20
N SER A 151 -8.52 1.52 -0.22
CA SER A 151 -9.26 1.71 -1.48
C SER A 151 -8.72 2.90 -2.25
N ARG A 152 -9.03 2.94 -3.55
CA ARG A 152 -8.65 4.00 -4.47
C ARG A 152 -9.90 4.77 -4.91
N GLY A 153 -9.85 6.09 -4.81
CA GLY A 153 -10.73 7.01 -5.53
C GLY A 153 -9.97 7.67 -6.69
N ASP A 154 -10.64 8.56 -7.43
CA ASP A 154 -10.09 9.16 -8.65
C ASP A 154 -8.71 9.81 -8.43
N ASP A 155 -8.58 10.64 -7.39
CA ASP A 155 -7.35 11.37 -7.04
C ASP A 155 -6.92 11.14 -5.57
N SER A 156 -7.41 10.09 -4.94
CA SER A 156 -7.18 9.85 -3.52
C SER A 156 -7.02 8.37 -3.19
N VAL A 157 -6.21 8.09 -2.18
CA VAL A 157 -6.10 6.76 -1.57
C VAL A 157 -6.67 6.83 -0.17
N PHE A 158 -7.60 5.94 0.15
CA PHE A 158 -8.19 5.84 1.48
C PHE A 158 -7.58 4.67 2.22
N ILE A 159 -7.24 4.89 3.49
CA ILE A 159 -6.82 3.88 4.43
C ILE A 159 -7.84 3.89 5.56
N GLU A 160 -8.58 2.81 5.71
CA GLU A 160 -9.60 2.67 6.75
C GLU A 160 -9.14 1.61 7.75
N LEU A 161 -9.01 1.97 9.02
CA LEU A 161 -8.51 1.08 10.07
C LEU A 161 -9.53 0.91 11.19
N THR A 162 -9.60 -0.29 11.77
CA THR A 162 -10.39 -0.54 12.98
C THR A 162 -9.70 0.09 14.21
N PRO A 163 -10.44 0.33 15.33
CA PRO A 163 -9.83 0.78 16.57
C PRO A 163 -8.71 -0.14 17.07
N ASP A 164 -8.86 -1.46 16.93
CA ASP A 164 -7.85 -2.45 17.28
C ASP A 164 -6.55 -2.24 16.46
N ALA A 165 -6.68 -1.98 15.15
CA ALA A 165 -5.52 -1.71 14.30
C ALA A 165 -4.80 -0.41 14.69
N LEU A 166 -5.55 0.60 15.12
CA LEU A 166 -4.98 1.86 15.62
C LEU A 166 -4.25 1.67 16.96
N GLN A 167 -4.80 0.87 17.87
CA GLN A 167 -4.15 0.52 19.14
C GLN A 167 -2.87 -0.29 18.93
N LEU A 168 -2.82 -1.11 17.88
CA LEU A 168 -1.62 -1.83 17.44
C LEU A 168 -0.62 -0.94 16.68
N GLU A 169 -0.89 0.36 16.54
CA GLU A 169 -0.08 1.34 15.81
C GLU A 169 0.15 0.96 14.33
N LEU A 170 -0.80 0.25 13.71
CA LEU A 170 -0.70 -0.18 12.32
C LEU A 170 -0.85 0.95 11.31
N LEU A 171 -1.24 2.15 11.76
CA LEU A 171 -1.29 3.32 10.89
C LEU A 171 0.11 3.69 10.37
N ASP A 172 1.13 3.64 11.24
CA ASP A 172 2.51 4.00 10.87
C ASP A 172 3.07 3.05 9.79
N THR A 173 2.57 1.80 9.74
CA THR A 173 3.00 0.78 8.78
C THR A 173 2.11 0.72 7.53
N SER A 174 0.82 1.00 7.65
CA SER A 174 -0.15 0.93 6.55
C SER A 174 0.10 2.01 5.49
N VAL A 175 0.61 3.17 5.89
CA VAL A 175 1.01 4.24 4.95
C VAL A 175 2.06 3.75 3.94
N TRP A 176 2.89 2.79 4.33
CA TRP A 176 4.00 2.29 3.51
C TRP A 176 3.70 1.01 2.75
N SER A 177 2.51 0.43 2.88
CA SER A 177 2.23 -0.80 2.14
C SER A 177 2.49 -0.53 0.63
N PRO A 178 3.28 -1.35 -0.08
CA PRO A 178 3.47 -1.31 -1.53
C PRO A 178 2.15 -1.33 -2.28
N SER A 179 1.06 -1.80 -1.66
CA SER A 179 -0.30 -1.59 -2.12
C SER A 179 -0.59 -0.10 -2.29
N SER A 180 -0.37 0.73 -1.27
CA SER A 180 -0.45 2.19 -1.32
C SER A 180 0.46 2.81 -2.41
N CYS A 181 1.63 2.23 -2.67
CA CYS A 181 2.60 2.72 -3.67
C CYS A 181 2.29 2.29 -5.12
N ASN A 182 1.79 1.06 -5.35
CA ASN A 182 1.34 0.59 -6.67
C ASN A 182 -0.02 1.19 -7.05
N VAL A 183 -0.88 1.48 -6.05
CA VAL A 183 -2.19 2.13 -6.24
C VAL A 183 -2.08 3.57 -6.76
N ALA A 184 -0.88 4.17 -6.77
CA ALA A 184 -0.63 5.53 -7.23
C ALA A 184 -0.09 5.67 -8.66
N THR A 185 0.03 4.57 -9.42
CA THR A 185 0.66 4.62 -10.74
C THR A 185 -0.35 4.97 -11.83
N THR A 186 -0.43 6.26 -12.18
CA THR A 186 -0.80 6.74 -13.52
C THR A 186 0.47 7.09 -14.30
N SER A 187 0.34 7.07 -15.63
CA SER A 187 1.35 7.05 -16.71
C SER A 187 2.57 7.99 -16.66
N THR A 188 2.70 8.88 -15.68
CA THR A 188 3.84 9.80 -15.54
C THR A 188 4.99 9.26 -14.67
N ASP A 189 4.81 8.10 -14.03
CA ASP A 189 5.85 7.45 -13.21
C ASP A 189 7.02 6.84 -14.03
N LEU A 190 6.95 6.92 -15.36
CA LEU A 190 7.99 6.39 -16.24
C LEU A 190 9.33 7.14 -16.05
N ALA A 191 9.30 8.45 -15.84
CA ALA A 191 10.51 9.29 -15.93
C ALA A 191 11.49 9.11 -14.75
N ILE A 192 11.01 8.89 -13.53
CA ILE A 192 11.86 8.65 -12.35
C ILE A 192 12.30 7.17 -12.31
N ARG A 193 11.47 6.25 -12.82
CA ARG A 193 11.81 4.82 -12.96
C ARG A 193 12.88 4.56 -14.04
N THR A 194 12.90 5.30 -15.15
CA THR A 194 13.85 5.08 -16.25
C THR A 194 15.32 5.30 -15.89
N SER A 195 15.63 6.05 -14.83
CA SER A 195 17.04 6.38 -14.52
C SER A 195 17.74 5.39 -13.58
N VAL A 196 17.05 4.49 -12.90
CA VAL A 196 17.67 3.68 -11.82
C VAL A 196 17.37 2.17 -11.90
N MET A 197 16.47 1.70 -12.78
CA MET A 197 16.11 0.26 -12.84
C MET A 197 15.71 -0.21 -14.26
N PRO A 198 16.63 -0.77 -15.06
CA PRO A 198 16.28 -1.35 -16.36
C PRO A 198 15.66 -2.76 -16.28
N ALA A 199 15.60 -3.39 -15.10
CA ALA A 199 15.27 -4.83 -14.98
C ALA A 199 13.78 -5.19 -14.81
N PHE A 200 12.84 -4.23 -14.94
CA PHE A 200 11.40 -4.51 -14.87
C PHE A 200 10.59 -4.00 -16.08
N ASN A 201 11.26 -3.71 -17.20
CA ASN A 201 10.59 -3.43 -18.47
C ASN A 201 10.32 -4.75 -19.22
N LEU A 202 9.05 -5.15 -19.31
CA LEU A 202 8.54 -5.86 -20.49
C LEU A 202 7.83 -4.83 -21.39
N PRO A 203 7.97 -4.95 -22.72
CA PRO A 203 7.50 -3.96 -23.66
C PRO A 203 5.97 -3.98 -23.76
N LEU A 204 5.34 -2.80 -23.74
CA LEU A 204 4.03 -2.63 -24.33
C LEU A 204 4.22 -2.75 -25.84
N ASP A 205 3.76 -3.88 -26.38
CA ASP A 205 3.74 -4.15 -27.81
C ASP A 205 2.92 -3.05 -28.50
N ALA A 206 3.62 -2.22 -29.27
CA ALA A 206 3.01 -1.32 -30.20
C ALA A 206 2.86 -2.09 -31.51
N THR A 207 1.64 -2.43 -31.89
CA THR A 207 1.34 -2.72 -33.30
C THR A 207 -0.13 -2.40 -33.64
N ASN A 208 -0.26 -1.41 -34.53
CA ASN A 208 -1.34 -1.05 -35.46
C ASN A 208 -2.79 -0.99 -34.98
#